data_AF-A0A257SIZ6-F1
#
_entry.id   AF-A0A257SIZ6-F1
#
_cell.length_a   1.000
_cell.length_b   1.000
_cell.length_c   1.000
_cell.angle_alpha   90.00
_cell.angle_beta   90.00
_cell.angle_gamma   90.00
#
_symmetry.space_group_name_H-M   'P 1'
#
loop_
_entity.id
_entity.type
_entity.pdbx_description
1 polymer ?
#
loop_
_entity_poly.entity_id
_entity_poly.type
_entity_poly.pdbx_seq_one_letter_code
_entity_poly.pdbx_strand_id
1 'polypeptide(L)'
;YQYTVWKDVHSHEEMHHDNFDTIYELCGSCLDMVIEGPWEVYYEIIKSDLPPIMGITDVPTILGDAFAKQQPVPKVALAEQRAITVGDHWVMKGHEQGFEEGVIKTLEWLKASVPGMIGWMILKQTGASAIGSFQLDPEGMLKATLGANPPKYNTNYGSKIPTQPPIPAQTPAQYLIHMEWESPAHAHTGLGYVMVDYDLRQIHNNGVLQHLDKGPYYMFFAPMMEQGMWRKKLMF
;
A
#
# COMPACT_ATOMS: atom_id res chain seq x y z
N TYR A 1 -0.52 -5.57 7.35
CA TYR A 1 -0.77 -5.65 5.89
C TYR A 1 0.50 -6.13 5.22
N GLN A 2 0.40 -6.99 4.21
CA GLN A 2 1.55 -7.53 3.48
C GLN A 2 1.54 -6.96 2.06
N TYR A 3 2.54 -6.15 1.73
CA TYR A 3 2.64 -5.56 0.39
C TYR A 3 3.58 -6.43 -0.45
N THR A 4 3.07 -6.99 -1.54
CA THR A 4 3.88 -7.60 -2.60
C THR A 4 3.81 -6.69 -3.82
N VAL A 5 4.96 -6.41 -4.44
CA VAL A 5 5.06 -5.39 -5.51
C VAL A 5 5.45 -6.06 -6.81
N TRP A 6 4.61 -5.89 -7.82
CA TRP A 6 4.68 -6.61 -9.09
C TRP A 6 4.79 -5.67 -10.27
N LYS A 7 5.29 -6.20 -11.40
CA LYS A 7 5.29 -5.47 -12.68
C LYS A 7 3.89 -5.34 -13.26
N ASP A 8 3.10 -6.39 -13.08
CA ASP A 8 1.74 -6.52 -13.60
C ASP A 8 0.96 -7.53 -12.75
N VAL A 9 -0.36 -7.52 -12.91
CA VAL A 9 -1.29 -8.43 -12.23
C VAL A 9 -1.01 -9.88 -12.59
N HIS A 10 -0.67 -10.14 -13.85
CA HIS A 10 -0.41 -11.50 -14.33
C HIS A 10 0.72 -12.18 -13.56
N SER A 11 1.83 -11.47 -13.31
CA SER A 11 2.98 -11.99 -12.57
C SER A 11 2.61 -12.44 -11.15
N HIS A 12 1.70 -11.73 -10.49
CA HIS A 12 1.23 -12.10 -9.14
C HIS A 12 0.33 -13.33 -9.18
N GLU A 13 -0.61 -13.37 -10.13
CA GLU A 13 -1.53 -14.51 -10.28
C GLU A 13 -0.82 -15.78 -10.76
N GLU A 14 0.18 -15.63 -11.63
CA GLU A 14 1.05 -16.71 -12.09
C GLU A 14 1.86 -17.28 -10.92
N MET A 15 2.41 -16.43 -10.05
CA MET A 15 3.10 -16.88 -8.84
C MET A 15 2.16 -17.67 -7.92
N HIS A 16 0.94 -17.18 -7.67
CA HIS A 16 -0.05 -17.91 -6.89
C HIS A 16 -0.45 -19.25 -7.53
N HIS A 17 -0.51 -19.32 -8.85
CA HIS A 17 -0.81 -20.54 -9.58
C HIS A 17 0.33 -21.56 -9.49
N ASP A 18 1.55 -21.16 -9.86
CA ASP A 18 2.71 -22.04 -9.97
C ASP A 18 3.20 -22.54 -8.61
N ASN A 19 2.84 -21.84 -7.54
CA ASN A 19 3.19 -22.19 -6.16
C ASN A 19 1.97 -22.49 -5.28
N PHE A 20 0.80 -22.75 -5.88
CA PHE A 20 -0.47 -22.87 -5.16
C PHE A 20 -0.42 -23.86 -4.00
N ASP A 21 0.08 -25.07 -4.22
CA ASP A 21 0.12 -26.13 -3.20
C ASP A 21 0.94 -25.70 -1.97
N THR A 22 2.11 -25.11 -2.21
CA THR A 22 2.99 -24.64 -1.15
C THR A 22 2.40 -23.43 -0.41
N ILE A 23 1.87 -22.46 -1.14
CA ILE A 23 1.23 -21.27 -0.55
C ILE A 23 0.01 -21.71 0.28
N TYR A 24 -0.80 -22.64 -0.22
CA TYR A 24 -1.95 -23.18 0.48
C TYR A 24 -1.55 -23.85 1.80
N GLU A 25 -0.49 -24.67 1.80
CA GLU A 25 0.02 -25.30 3.02
C GLU A 25 0.51 -24.27 4.06
N LEU A 26 1.29 -23.29 3.62
CA LEU A 26 1.85 -22.24 4.48
C LEU A 26 0.75 -21.32 5.05
N CYS A 27 -0.14 -20.83 4.19
CA CYS A 27 -1.26 -19.97 4.58
C CYS A 27 -2.29 -20.74 5.41
N GLY A 28 -2.55 -22.02 5.11
CA GLY A 28 -3.40 -22.89 5.92
C GLY A 28 -2.92 -22.97 7.36
N SER A 29 -1.60 -23.02 7.57
CA SER A 29 -0.98 -23.00 8.91
C SER A 29 -1.17 -21.67 9.65
N CYS A 30 -1.49 -20.57 8.95
CA CYS A 30 -1.78 -19.28 9.56
C CYS A 30 -3.26 -19.13 9.97
N LEU A 31 -4.17 -19.96 9.46
CA LEU A 31 -5.61 -19.74 9.65
C LEU A 31 -6.06 -19.87 11.12
N ASP A 32 -5.31 -20.58 11.96
CA ASP A 32 -5.59 -20.69 13.40
C ASP A 32 -5.45 -19.34 14.15
N MET A 33 -4.76 -18.35 13.58
CA MET A 33 -4.65 -16.99 14.14
C MET A 33 -5.43 -15.93 13.34
N VAL A 34 -6.03 -16.31 12.20
CA VAL A 34 -6.78 -15.38 11.35
C VAL A 34 -8.19 -15.23 11.89
N ILE A 35 -8.56 -13.98 12.23
CA ILE A 35 -9.94 -13.64 12.65
C ILE A 35 -10.76 -13.14 11.46
N GLU A 36 -10.13 -12.41 10.54
CA GLU A 36 -10.77 -11.83 9.35
C GLU A 36 -9.78 -11.85 8.17
N GLY A 37 -10.30 -12.08 6.96
CA GLY A 37 -9.52 -12.19 5.73
C GLY A 37 -9.05 -13.64 5.44
N PRO A 38 -8.07 -13.81 4.52
CA PRO A 38 -7.36 -12.77 3.79
C PRO A 38 -8.23 -12.06 2.73
N TRP A 39 -7.92 -10.81 2.45
CA TRP A 39 -8.51 -10.04 1.35
C TRP A 39 -7.39 -9.27 0.64
N GLU A 40 -7.01 -9.75 -0.54
CA GLU A 40 -5.85 -9.24 -1.29
C GLU A 40 -6.28 -8.41 -2.49
N VAL A 41 -6.11 -7.10 -2.34
CA VAL A 41 -6.57 -6.09 -3.29
C VAL A 41 -5.39 -5.60 -4.13
N TYR A 42 -5.62 -5.44 -5.43
CA TYR A 42 -4.68 -4.77 -6.32
C TYR A 42 -4.81 -3.26 -6.21
N TYR A 43 -3.66 -2.60 -6.10
CA TYR A 43 -3.57 -1.15 -6.13
C TYR A 43 -2.63 -0.71 -7.24
N GLU A 44 -3.04 0.33 -7.96
CA GLU A 44 -2.17 1.12 -8.82
C GLU A 44 -1.53 2.25 -8.00
N ILE A 45 -0.23 2.48 -8.20
CA ILE A 45 0.47 3.63 -7.63
C ILE A 45 0.22 4.84 -8.54
N ILE A 46 -0.63 5.76 -8.11
CA ILE A 46 -0.98 6.97 -8.89
C ILE A 46 0.17 7.97 -8.89
N LYS A 47 0.76 8.21 -7.71
CA LYS A 47 1.95 9.04 -7.52
C LYS A 47 2.65 8.65 -6.22
N SER A 48 3.96 8.80 -6.18
CA SER A 48 4.76 8.53 -4.98
C SER A 48 5.96 9.46 -4.87
N ASP A 49 6.36 9.71 -3.63
CA ASP A 49 7.63 10.33 -3.25
C ASP A 49 8.17 9.56 -2.04
N LEU A 50 8.59 8.31 -2.28
CA LEU A 50 9.17 7.41 -1.29
C LEU A 50 10.69 7.34 -1.50
N PRO A 51 11.52 7.69 -0.49
CA PRO A 51 12.96 7.47 -0.58
C PRO A 51 13.30 5.97 -0.47
N PRO A 52 14.49 5.56 -0.94
CA PRO A 52 15.03 4.23 -0.66
C PRO A 52 15.19 4.03 0.85
N ILE A 53 14.91 2.81 1.33
CA ILE A 53 15.23 2.43 2.71
C ILE A 53 16.74 2.22 2.85
N MET A 54 17.27 2.53 4.03
CA MET A 54 18.71 2.45 4.35
C MET A 54 18.95 2.12 5.83
N GLY A 55 20.15 1.65 6.15
CA GLY A 55 20.65 1.60 7.52
C GLY A 55 21.23 2.95 7.94
N ILE A 56 21.32 3.20 9.26
CA ILE A 56 21.93 4.44 9.77
C ILE A 56 23.41 4.56 9.35
N THR A 57 24.10 3.43 9.21
CA THR A 57 25.50 3.35 8.76
C THR A 57 25.68 3.71 7.29
N ASP A 58 24.61 3.70 6.48
CA ASP A 58 24.66 4.05 5.06
C ASP A 58 24.55 5.56 4.83
N VAL A 59 24.03 6.31 5.80
CA VAL A 59 23.74 7.74 5.70
C VAL A 59 24.97 8.56 5.27
N PRO A 60 26.18 8.37 5.84
CA PRO A 60 27.35 9.13 5.41
C PRO A 60 27.71 8.90 3.93
N THR A 61 27.60 7.66 3.46
CA THR A 61 27.87 7.30 2.05
C THR A 61 26.81 7.90 1.13
N ILE A 62 25.53 7.79 1.48
CA ILE A 62 24.42 8.35 0.70
C ILE A 62 24.52 9.87 0.61
N LEU A 63 24.89 10.53 1.70
CA LEU A 63 25.14 11.98 1.73
C LEU A 63 26.29 12.37 0.80
N GLY A 64 27.42 11.65 0.89
CA GLY A 64 28.58 11.87 0.03
C GLY A 64 28.24 11.68 -1.46
N ASP A 65 27.51 10.62 -1.79
CA ASP A 65 27.05 10.32 -3.15
C ASP A 65 26.11 11.40 -3.71
N ALA A 66 25.16 11.88 -2.89
CA ALA A 66 24.23 12.93 -3.29
C ALA A 66 24.97 14.22 -3.62
N PHE A 67 25.96 14.62 -2.80
CA PHE A 67 26.80 15.78 -3.08
C PHE A 67 27.68 15.60 -4.32
N ALA A 68 28.30 14.43 -4.50
CA ALA A 68 29.10 14.15 -5.69
C ALA A 68 28.26 14.22 -6.98
N LYS A 69 27.00 13.77 -6.92
CA LYS A 69 26.06 13.77 -8.06
C LYS A 69 25.27 15.08 -8.20
N GLN A 70 25.46 16.05 -7.31
CA GLN A 70 24.66 17.29 -7.24
C GLN A 70 23.15 17.01 -7.16
N GLN A 71 22.76 15.97 -6.43
CA GLN A 71 21.38 15.55 -6.24
C GLN A 71 20.89 15.93 -4.83
N PRO A 72 19.57 16.14 -4.65
CA PRO A 72 19.00 16.33 -3.32
C PRO A 72 19.29 15.13 -2.41
N VAL A 73 19.60 15.42 -1.14
CA VAL A 73 19.72 14.38 -0.12
C VAL A 73 18.31 13.86 0.22
N PRO A 74 18.04 12.55 0.13
CA PRO A 74 16.73 12.02 0.47
C PRO A 74 16.45 12.12 1.98
N LYS A 75 15.18 12.08 2.36
CA LYS A 75 14.79 11.83 3.77
C LYS A 75 15.31 10.44 4.17
N VAL A 76 15.75 10.30 5.43
CA VAL A 76 16.28 9.03 5.93
C VAL A 76 15.11 8.10 6.28
N ALA A 77 14.88 7.08 5.46
CA ALA A 77 13.95 6.00 5.76
C ALA A 77 14.71 4.81 6.35
N LEU A 78 14.78 4.72 7.67
CA LEU A 78 15.42 3.58 8.32
C LEU A 78 14.60 2.30 8.07
N ALA A 79 15.25 1.28 7.52
CA ALA A 79 14.64 -0.02 7.29
C ALA A 79 14.09 -0.57 8.61
N GLU A 80 12.81 -0.98 8.64
CA GLU A 80 12.14 -1.59 9.80
C GLU A 80 12.09 -0.71 11.09
N GLN A 81 12.59 0.54 11.03
CA GLN A 81 12.73 1.43 12.19
C GLN A 81 12.08 2.79 11.93
N ARG A 82 10.81 2.77 11.51
CA ARG A 82 9.99 3.95 11.28
C ARG A 82 8.50 3.61 11.44
N ALA A 83 7.63 4.61 11.39
CA ALA A 83 6.18 4.42 11.42
C ALA A 83 5.57 4.57 10.03
N ILE A 84 4.54 3.78 9.75
CA ILE A 84 3.74 3.89 8.53
C ILE A 84 2.31 4.23 8.95
N THR A 85 1.71 5.21 8.30
CA THR A 85 0.28 5.47 8.40
C THR A 85 -0.38 5.18 7.06
N VAL A 86 -1.51 4.47 7.08
CA VAL A 86 -2.33 4.21 5.89
C VAL A 86 -3.70 4.82 6.13
N GLY A 87 -4.04 5.84 5.34
CA GLY A 87 -5.35 6.48 5.36
C GLY A 87 -6.31 5.84 4.36
N ASP A 88 -7.41 5.27 4.82
CA ASP A 88 -8.49 4.73 4.00
C ASP A 88 -9.50 5.82 3.62
N HIS A 89 -9.71 6.00 2.32
CA HIS A 89 -10.56 7.03 1.73
C HIS A 89 -11.42 6.41 0.64
N TRP A 90 -12.73 6.62 0.69
CA TRP A 90 -13.64 6.21 -0.38
C TRP A 90 -14.16 7.48 -1.06
N VAL A 91 -13.90 7.60 -2.35
CA VAL A 91 -14.07 8.83 -3.11
C VAL A 91 -15.37 8.80 -3.89
N MET A 92 -16.11 9.92 -3.84
CA MET A 92 -17.34 10.12 -4.59
C MET A 92 -17.10 9.88 -6.09
N LYS A 93 -18.04 9.20 -6.75
CA LYS A 93 -17.96 8.93 -8.18
C LYS A 93 -17.84 10.23 -8.99
N GLY A 94 -16.82 10.32 -9.85
CA GLY A 94 -16.54 11.51 -10.67
C GLY A 94 -15.67 12.55 -9.97
N HIS A 95 -15.27 12.33 -8.71
CA HIS A 95 -14.42 13.23 -7.93
C HIS A 95 -12.97 12.71 -7.82
N GLU A 96 -12.65 11.59 -8.45
CA GLU A 96 -11.35 10.89 -8.36
C GLU A 96 -10.17 11.82 -8.69
N GLN A 97 -10.27 12.55 -9.80
CA GLN A 97 -9.19 13.46 -10.22
C GLN A 97 -9.01 14.63 -9.24
N GLY A 98 -10.11 15.24 -8.76
CA GLY A 98 -10.05 16.33 -7.78
C GLY A 98 -9.44 15.88 -6.46
N PHE A 99 -9.82 14.69 -6.00
CA PHE A 99 -9.23 14.05 -4.83
C PHE A 99 -7.73 13.77 -5.02
N GLU A 100 -7.33 13.16 -6.14
CA GLU A 100 -5.92 12.86 -6.44
C GLU A 100 -5.07 14.14 -6.43
N GLU A 101 -5.51 15.21 -7.09
CA GLU A 101 -4.81 16.50 -7.12
C GLU A 101 -4.69 17.13 -5.72
N GLY A 102 -5.75 17.08 -4.91
CA GLY A 102 -5.74 17.64 -3.56
C GLY A 102 -4.90 16.85 -2.56
N VAL A 103 -4.91 15.51 -2.67
CA VAL A 103 -4.02 14.64 -1.89
C VAL A 103 -2.57 14.92 -2.24
N ILE A 104 -2.22 15.03 -3.53
CA ILE A 104 -0.85 15.35 -3.97
C ILE A 104 -0.38 16.67 -3.34
N LYS A 105 -1.18 17.74 -3.45
CA LYS A 105 -0.85 19.04 -2.87
C LYS A 105 -0.68 18.97 -1.34
N THR A 106 -1.55 18.23 -0.67
CA THR A 106 -1.48 18.00 0.78
C THR A 106 -0.17 17.31 1.15
N LEU A 107 0.19 16.23 0.47
CA LEU A 107 1.35 15.40 0.77
C LEU A 107 2.68 16.11 0.43
N GLU A 108 2.72 16.86 -0.67
CA GLU A 108 3.87 17.71 -1.04
C GLU A 108 4.09 18.79 0.03
N TRP A 109 3.03 19.45 0.50
CA TRP A 109 3.12 20.43 1.57
C TRP A 109 3.60 19.79 2.89
N LEU A 110 3.03 18.64 3.28
CA LEU A 110 3.43 17.92 4.49
C LEU A 110 4.91 17.54 4.44
N LYS A 111 5.41 16.99 3.32
CA LYS A 111 6.81 16.57 3.20
C LYS A 111 7.79 17.74 3.20
N ALA A 112 7.36 18.90 2.69
CA ALA A 112 8.17 20.12 2.68
C ALA A 112 8.25 20.77 4.06
N SER A 113 7.15 20.76 4.82
CA SER A 113 6.98 21.63 5.99
C SER A 113 6.97 20.91 7.34
N VAL A 114 6.62 19.62 7.39
CA VAL A 114 6.38 18.90 8.65
C VAL A 114 7.59 18.04 9.04
N PRO A 115 8.12 18.23 10.27
CA PRO A 115 9.20 17.38 10.80
C PRO A 115 8.81 15.91 10.86
N GLY A 116 9.78 15.04 10.57
CA GLY A 116 9.60 13.59 10.63
C GLY A 116 8.79 12.99 9.48
N MET A 117 8.26 13.77 8.52
CA MET A 117 7.66 13.24 7.29
C MET A 117 8.76 12.71 6.36
N ILE A 118 8.73 11.41 6.07
CA ILE A 118 9.75 10.71 5.27
C ILE A 118 9.35 10.65 3.80
N GLY A 119 8.14 10.19 3.52
CA GLY A 119 7.68 9.97 2.15
C GLY A 119 6.23 9.50 2.09
N TRP A 120 5.70 9.39 0.87
CA TRP A 120 4.30 9.02 0.67
C TRP A 120 4.05 8.32 -0.67
N MET A 121 2.96 7.57 -0.76
CA MET A 121 2.41 7.06 -2.01
C MET A 121 0.88 7.00 -1.97
N ILE A 122 0.28 7.21 -3.14
CA ILE A 122 -1.17 7.17 -3.36
C ILE A 122 -1.50 5.86 -4.08
N LEU A 123 -2.30 5.02 -3.44
CA LEU A 123 -2.68 3.70 -3.94
C LEU A 123 -4.16 3.71 -4.30
N LYS A 124 -4.51 3.47 -5.56
CA LYS A 124 -5.90 3.38 -6.04
C LYS A 124 -6.26 1.92 -6.28
N GLN A 125 -7.34 1.44 -5.66
CA GLN A 125 -7.77 0.06 -5.87
C GLN A 125 -8.22 -0.15 -7.33
N THR A 126 -7.71 -1.23 -7.96
CA THR A 126 -8.08 -1.63 -9.34
C THR A 126 -8.82 -2.96 -9.42
N GLY A 127 -8.85 -3.73 -8.33
CA GLY A 127 -9.58 -4.99 -8.22
C GLY A 127 -9.03 -5.85 -7.08
N ALA A 128 -9.35 -7.14 -7.06
CA ALA A 128 -8.80 -8.07 -6.06
C ALA A 128 -8.44 -9.42 -6.68
N SER A 129 -7.46 -10.08 -6.07
CA SER A 129 -7.11 -11.47 -6.39
C SER A 129 -8.12 -12.41 -5.76
N ALA A 130 -8.71 -13.30 -6.55
CA ALA A 130 -9.61 -14.32 -6.01
C ALA A 130 -8.81 -15.36 -5.20
N ILE A 131 -7.70 -15.87 -5.75
CA ILE A 131 -6.84 -16.86 -5.09
C ILE A 131 -6.16 -16.26 -3.86
N GLY A 132 -5.56 -15.07 -3.99
CA GLY A 132 -4.92 -14.37 -2.86
C GLY A 132 -5.88 -14.02 -1.71
N SER A 133 -7.18 -13.88 -2.02
CA SER A 133 -8.24 -13.67 -1.02
C SER A 133 -8.88 -14.96 -0.53
N PHE A 134 -8.31 -16.12 -0.87
CA PHE A 134 -8.85 -17.43 -0.51
C PHE A 134 -10.31 -17.66 -0.98
N GLN A 135 -10.71 -16.98 -2.06
CA GLN A 135 -12.03 -17.10 -2.69
C GLN A 135 -12.00 -18.18 -3.77
N LEU A 136 -12.04 -19.44 -3.35
CA LEU A 136 -12.04 -20.60 -4.22
C LEU A 136 -13.43 -20.85 -4.83
N ASP A 137 -13.50 -21.79 -5.77
CA ASP A 137 -14.78 -22.32 -6.25
C ASP A 137 -15.49 -23.16 -5.16
N PRO A 138 -16.78 -23.50 -5.32
CA PRO A 138 -17.52 -24.21 -4.28
C PRO A 138 -16.91 -25.56 -3.89
N GLU A 139 -16.33 -26.30 -4.85
CA GLU A 139 -15.65 -27.56 -4.55
C GLU A 139 -14.33 -27.35 -3.79
N GLY A 140 -13.55 -26.33 -4.17
CA GLY A 140 -12.31 -25.96 -3.51
C GLY A 140 -12.54 -25.55 -2.05
N MET A 141 -13.58 -24.76 -1.79
CA MET A 141 -13.94 -24.35 -0.42
C MET A 141 -14.29 -25.53 0.49
N LEU A 142 -14.99 -26.55 -0.03
CA LEU A 142 -15.30 -27.76 0.75
C LEU A 142 -14.07 -28.64 1.00
N LYS A 143 -13.04 -28.51 0.15
CA LYS A 143 -11.76 -29.21 0.27
C LYS A 143 -10.70 -28.39 1.00
N ALA A 144 -11.06 -27.27 1.61
CA ALA A 144 -10.12 -26.53 2.41
C ALA A 144 -9.71 -27.38 3.64
N THR A 145 -8.53 -28.01 3.57
CA THR A 145 -7.98 -28.92 4.60
C THR A 145 -6.92 -28.25 5.47
N LEU A 146 -6.33 -29.01 6.40
CA LEU A 146 -5.18 -28.67 7.26
C LEU A 146 -3.85 -28.40 6.49
N GLY A 147 -3.91 -28.00 5.23
CA GLY A 147 -2.74 -27.64 4.41
C GLY A 147 -2.27 -28.76 3.48
N ALA A 148 -1.92 -29.93 4.00
CA ALA A 148 -1.19 -30.98 3.25
C ALA A 148 -1.92 -31.58 2.02
N ASN A 149 -3.23 -31.35 1.88
CA ASN A 149 -4.00 -31.75 0.70
C ASN A 149 -4.74 -30.53 0.16
N PRO A 150 -4.09 -29.71 -0.69
CA PRO A 150 -4.71 -28.52 -1.23
C PRO A 150 -5.87 -28.86 -2.17
N PRO A 151 -6.87 -27.98 -2.30
CA PRO A 151 -7.85 -28.07 -3.37
C PRO A 151 -7.19 -27.90 -4.74
N LYS A 152 -7.94 -28.08 -5.83
CA LYS A 152 -7.43 -27.69 -7.15
C LYS A 152 -7.41 -26.16 -7.25
N TYR A 153 -6.43 -25.61 -7.97
CA TYR A 153 -6.45 -24.20 -8.36
C TYR A 153 -7.69 -23.93 -9.21
N ASN A 154 -8.71 -23.31 -8.61
CA ASN A 154 -9.94 -22.92 -9.28
C ASN A 154 -10.69 -21.87 -8.44
N THR A 155 -11.42 -20.99 -9.13
CA THR A 155 -12.25 -19.96 -8.51
C THR A 155 -13.60 -19.89 -9.21
N ASN A 156 -14.50 -19.03 -8.73
CA ASN A 156 -15.73 -18.70 -9.46
C ASN A 156 -15.49 -18.08 -10.85
N TYR A 157 -14.26 -17.65 -11.15
CA TYR A 157 -13.84 -17.11 -12.45
C TYR A 157 -13.07 -18.14 -13.31
N GLY A 158 -12.99 -19.40 -12.85
CA GLY A 158 -12.28 -20.49 -13.50
C GLY A 158 -10.84 -20.65 -13.02
N SER A 159 -10.10 -21.52 -13.73
CA SER A 159 -8.76 -21.98 -13.36
C SER A 159 -7.64 -21.40 -14.24
N LYS A 160 -7.94 -20.44 -15.11
CA LYS A 160 -6.93 -19.78 -15.95
C LYS A 160 -6.25 -18.70 -15.14
N ILE A 161 -4.95 -18.52 -15.35
CA ILE A 161 -4.18 -17.40 -14.80
C ILE A 161 -4.68 -16.10 -15.47
N PRO A 162 -5.33 -15.18 -14.74
CA PRO A 162 -5.86 -13.98 -15.35
C PRO A 162 -4.75 -12.94 -15.61
N THR A 163 -5.00 -12.05 -16.57
CA THR A 163 -4.11 -10.91 -16.90
C THR A 163 -4.60 -9.59 -16.32
N GLN A 164 -5.77 -9.60 -15.68
CA GLN A 164 -6.44 -8.49 -15.01
C GLN A 164 -7.04 -9.00 -13.70
N PRO A 165 -7.35 -8.14 -12.72
CA PRO A 165 -7.96 -8.59 -11.47
C PRO A 165 -9.27 -9.36 -11.73
N PRO A 166 -9.40 -10.62 -11.27
CA PRO A 166 -10.62 -11.40 -11.51
C PRO A 166 -11.83 -10.80 -10.77
N ILE A 167 -11.61 -10.24 -9.58
CA ILE A 167 -12.64 -9.52 -8.83
C ILE A 167 -12.54 -8.02 -9.18
N PRO A 168 -13.61 -7.37 -9.66
CA PRO A 168 -13.59 -5.97 -10.05
C PRO A 168 -13.34 -5.03 -8.85
N ALA A 169 -12.86 -3.82 -9.14
CA ALA A 169 -12.71 -2.76 -8.14
C ALA A 169 -14.05 -2.44 -7.46
N GLN A 170 -14.00 -2.13 -6.16
CA GLN A 170 -15.19 -1.67 -5.45
C GLN A 170 -15.64 -0.27 -5.90
N THR A 171 -16.90 0.07 -5.63
CA THR A 171 -17.47 1.41 -5.82
C THR A 171 -18.22 1.82 -4.55
N PRO A 172 -17.99 3.01 -3.97
CA PRO A 172 -17.10 4.10 -4.43
C PRO A 172 -15.62 3.73 -4.50
N ALA A 173 -14.84 4.47 -5.29
CA ALA A 173 -13.43 4.16 -5.53
C ALA A 173 -12.63 4.28 -4.22
N GLN A 174 -11.89 3.23 -3.86
CA GLN A 174 -11.05 3.24 -2.66
C GLN A 174 -9.62 3.68 -2.97
N TYR A 175 -9.12 4.57 -2.13
CA TYR A 175 -7.73 5.01 -2.11
C TYR A 175 -7.11 4.76 -0.74
N LEU A 176 -5.90 4.22 -0.75
CA LEU A 176 -5.05 4.16 0.43
C LEU A 176 -3.93 5.18 0.30
N ILE A 177 -3.88 6.12 1.25
CA ILE A 177 -2.82 7.13 1.33
C ILE A 177 -1.78 6.63 2.32
N HIS A 178 -0.69 6.08 1.79
CA HIS A 178 0.41 5.57 2.58
C HIS A 178 1.42 6.68 2.83
N MET A 179 1.78 6.89 4.08
CA MET A 179 2.78 7.89 4.50
C MET A 179 3.75 7.26 5.49
N GLU A 180 5.02 7.60 5.35
CA GLU A 180 6.09 7.15 6.25
C GLU A 180 6.55 8.30 7.13
N TRP A 181 6.74 8.00 8.40
CA TRP A 181 7.10 8.94 9.44
C TRP A 181 8.23 8.40 10.29
N GLU A 182 9.07 9.28 10.83
CA GLU A 182 10.18 8.89 11.69
C GLU A 182 9.71 8.09 12.92
N SER A 183 8.57 8.47 13.50
CA SER A 183 7.99 7.78 14.65
C SER A 183 6.47 7.93 14.72
N PRO A 184 5.76 7.14 15.54
CA PRO A 184 4.32 7.32 15.75
C PRO A 184 3.94 8.71 16.28
N ALA A 185 4.81 9.35 17.07
CA ALA A 185 4.56 10.70 17.58
C ALA A 185 4.64 11.76 16.47
N HIS A 186 5.61 11.62 15.55
CA HIS A 186 5.69 12.46 14.36
C HIS A 186 4.49 12.26 13.44
N ALA A 187 4.06 11.00 13.25
CA ALA A 187 2.85 10.69 12.49
C ALA A 187 1.59 11.32 13.11
N HIS A 188 1.36 11.15 14.41
CA HIS A 188 0.21 11.73 15.10
C HIS A 188 0.17 13.26 14.96
N THR A 189 1.29 13.92 15.26
CA THR A 189 1.37 15.39 15.22
C THR A 189 1.28 15.89 13.78
N GLY A 190 1.99 15.25 12.86
CA GLY A 190 2.05 15.62 11.45
C GLY A 190 0.71 15.47 10.72
N LEU A 191 -0.02 14.38 10.96
CA LEU A 191 -1.41 14.25 10.48
C LEU A 191 -2.31 15.35 11.06
N GLY A 192 -2.06 15.81 12.29
CA GLY A 192 -2.79 16.91 12.90
C GLY A 192 -2.66 18.26 12.17
N TYR A 193 -1.59 18.47 11.39
CA TYR A 193 -1.36 19.73 10.67
C TYR A 193 -2.50 20.07 9.71
N VAL A 194 -3.17 19.07 9.11
CA VAL A 194 -4.31 19.33 8.19
C VAL A 194 -5.50 19.98 8.89
N MET A 195 -5.50 20.04 10.23
CA MET A 195 -6.54 20.68 11.04
C MET A 195 -6.07 21.98 11.68
N VAL A 196 -4.80 22.07 12.06
CA VAL A 196 -4.26 23.17 12.88
C VAL A 196 -3.45 24.20 12.09
N ASP A 197 -2.92 23.85 10.92
CA ASP A 197 -2.31 24.81 9.99
C ASP A 197 -3.37 25.35 9.03
N TYR A 198 -3.50 26.68 8.95
CA TYR A 198 -4.59 27.30 8.18
C TYR A 198 -4.47 27.02 6.68
N ASP A 199 -3.27 27.15 6.11
CA ASP A 199 -3.05 27.01 4.67
C ASP A 199 -3.23 25.56 4.24
N LEU A 200 -2.61 24.63 4.98
CA LEU A 200 -2.77 23.19 4.73
C LEU A 200 -4.22 22.75 4.91
N ARG A 201 -4.92 23.29 5.92
CA ARG A 201 -6.34 22.98 6.14
C ARG A 201 -7.20 23.38 4.95
N GLN A 202 -6.95 24.53 4.31
CA GLN A 202 -7.70 24.92 3.12
C GLN A 202 -7.42 23.98 1.94
N ILE A 203 -6.16 23.58 1.76
CA ILE A 203 -5.76 22.62 0.73
C ILE A 203 -6.48 21.28 0.96
N HIS A 204 -6.40 20.75 2.18
CA HIS A 204 -6.94 19.44 2.53
C HIS A 204 -8.48 19.42 2.54
N ASN A 205 -9.13 20.45 3.09
CA ASN A 205 -10.59 20.50 3.14
C ASN A 205 -11.20 20.52 1.74
N ASN A 206 -10.70 21.39 0.87
CA ASN A 206 -11.27 21.59 -0.47
C ASN A 206 -10.81 20.53 -1.46
N GLY A 207 -9.57 20.05 -1.33
CA GLY A 207 -8.97 19.09 -2.26
C GLY A 207 -9.07 17.62 -1.84
N VAL A 208 -9.42 17.33 -0.59
CA VAL A 208 -9.53 15.94 -0.09
C VAL A 208 -10.91 15.69 0.49
N LEU A 209 -11.26 16.36 1.60
CA LEU A 209 -12.48 16.05 2.36
C LEU A 209 -13.77 16.27 1.57
N GLN A 210 -13.82 17.29 0.71
CA GLN A 210 -14.98 17.59 -0.12
C GLN A 210 -15.29 16.49 -1.17
N HIS A 211 -14.37 15.55 -1.38
CA HIS A 211 -14.51 14.48 -2.39
C HIS A 211 -14.82 13.10 -1.78
N LEU A 212 -15.03 13.00 -0.46
CA LEU A 212 -15.16 11.71 0.23
C LEU A 212 -16.62 11.29 0.44
N ASP A 213 -16.92 10.04 0.09
CA ASP A 213 -18.08 9.31 0.59
C ASP A 213 -17.80 8.68 1.97
N LYS A 214 -16.54 8.29 2.22
CA LYS A 214 -16.09 7.70 3.51
C LYS A 214 -14.64 8.05 3.80
N GLY A 215 -14.32 8.18 5.09
CA GLY A 215 -12.98 8.49 5.58
C GLY A 215 -12.76 9.99 5.83
N PRO A 216 -11.51 10.41 6.09
CA PRO A 216 -10.33 9.57 6.20
C PRO A 216 -10.30 8.74 7.50
N TYR A 217 -9.81 7.50 7.43
CA TYR A 217 -9.49 6.68 8.61
C TYR A 217 -8.02 6.22 8.56
N TYR A 218 -7.22 6.63 9.54
CA TYR A 218 -5.78 6.36 9.55
C TYR A 218 -5.40 5.21 10.48
N MET A 219 -4.83 4.17 9.90
CA MET A 219 -4.24 3.04 10.61
C MET A 219 -2.73 3.24 10.76
N PHE A 220 -2.17 2.83 11.90
CA PHE A 220 -0.74 2.91 12.19
C PHE A 220 -0.12 1.52 12.11
N PHE A 221 1.03 1.43 11.46
CA PHE A 221 1.79 0.19 11.27
C PHE A 221 3.27 0.41 11.61
N ALA A 222 3.89 -0.64 12.12
CA ALA A 222 5.34 -0.80 12.14
C ALA A 222 5.74 -1.76 11.00
N PRO A 223 6.64 -1.36 10.08
CA PRO A 223 7.15 -2.28 9.09
C PRO A 223 8.04 -3.33 9.77
N MET A 224 7.62 -4.60 9.75
CA MET A 224 8.33 -5.68 10.44
C MET A 224 9.43 -6.33 9.60
N MET A 225 9.15 -6.55 8.32
CA MET A 225 10.08 -7.16 7.35
C MET A 225 9.91 -6.46 6.02
N GLU A 226 11.02 -6.08 5.38
CA GLU A 226 10.96 -5.32 4.13
C GLU A 226 12.02 -5.77 3.11
N GLN A 227 11.58 -6.06 1.88
CA GLN A 227 12.44 -6.03 0.71
C GLN A 227 12.14 -4.75 -0.06
N GLY A 228 12.96 -3.72 0.13
CA GLY A 228 12.67 -2.36 -0.36
C GLY A 228 13.15 -2.03 -1.77
N MET A 229 13.68 -2.98 -2.54
CA MET A 229 14.32 -2.69 -3.83
C MET A 229 13.34 -2.22 -4.90
N TRP A 230 12.04 -2.50 -4.74
CA TRP A 230 10.98 -1.98 -5.61
C TRP A 230 10.95 -0.44 -5.64
N ARG A 231 11.31 0.23 -4.54
CA ARG A 231 11.33 1.71 -4.45
C ARG A 231 12.25 2.35 -5.47
N LYS A 232 13.36 1.68 -5.82
CA LYS A 232 14.31 2.18 -6.84
C LYS A 232 13.69 2.27 -8.24
N LYS A 233 12.59 1.56 -8.49
CA LYS A 233 11.86 1.58 -9.76
C LYS A 233 10.75 2.65 -9.80
N LEU A 234 10.47 3.29 -8.67
CA LEU A 234 9.47 4.35 -8.53
C LEU A 234 10.07 5.76 -8.57
N MET A 235 11.39 5.87 -8.37
CA MET A 235 12.08 7.16 -8.42
C MET A 235 12.22 7.58 -9.89
N PHE A 236 11.48 8.62 -10.27
CA PHE A 236 11.63 9.34 -11.53
C PHE A 236 12.51 10.57 -11.32
#